data_AF-A0A959W618-F1
#
_entry.id   AF-A0A959W618-F1
#
_cell.length_a   1.000
_cell.length_b   1.000
_cell.length_c   1.000
_cell.angle_alpha   90.00
_cell.angle_beta   90.00
_cell.angle_gamma   90.00
#
_symmetry.space_group_name_H-M   'P 1'
#
loop_
_entity.id
_entity.type
_entity.pdbx_description
1 polymer ?
#
loop_
_entity_poly.entity_id
_entity_poly.type
_entity_poly.pdbx_seq_one_letter_code
_entity_poly.pdbx_strand_id
1 'polypeptide(L)'
;MPDAPGLELILAEINREHPGAVLDTSFDREQAALIIDPSKVVEVLTWLKETPGQEYTFLSSVHGADHFPLTPRFAVHYELLNRERYERLRVKAVIPDPEAGAESVGDVPGRLPAGPGVPGTPPTDSTAVSGNGSGQTSEAVAVGGPGGTLGGTPGEVRPTGSPTVTAPAAVMEIDGELLPVVPSVVDLFPTADFQEREVYDFFGIVFDGHPDLRRILMPEDYVGWPQRRDFPVGGEPVIFTRDEVTNPGWWQ
;
A
#
# COMPACT_ATOMS: atom_id res chain seq x y z
N MET A 1 23.68 -2.12 7.65
CA MET A 1 22.57 -2.72 6.88
C MET A 1 23.00 -4.11 6.47
N PRO A 2 22.18 -5.18 6.61
CA PRO A 2 22.65 -6.49 6.21
C PRO A 2 22.94 -6.44 4.71
N ASP A 3 24.11 -6.92 4.33
CA ASP A 3 24.49 -7.07 2.93
C ASP A 3 23.70 -8.21 2.29
N ALA A 4 23.85 -8.40 0.98
CA ALA A 4 23.14 -9.47 0.28
C ALA A 4 23.42 -10.86 0.90
N PRO A 5 24.66 -11.25 1.26
CA PRO A 5 24.92 -12.49 2.00
C PRO A 5 24.24 -12.57 3.37
N GLY A 6 24.22 -11.48 4.14
CA GLY A 6 23.53 -11.42 5.43
C GLY A 6 22.03 -11.64 5.29
N LEU A 7 21.40 -11.08 4.24
CA LEU A 7 19.99 -11.30 3.93
C LEU A 7 19.70 -12.78 3.60
N GLU A 8 20.57 -13.42 2.83
CA GLU A 8 20.44 -14.85 2.51
C GLU A 8 20.59 -15.75 3.74
N LEU A 9 21.46 -15.38 4.69
CA LEU A 9 21.58 -16.10 5.97
C LEU A 9 20.31 -15.97 6.80
N ILE A 10 19.76 -14.76 6.91
CA ILE A 10 18.49 -14.49 7.59
C ILE A 10 17.36 -15.31 6.94
N LEU A 11 17.28 -15.31 5.61
CA LEU A 11 16.31 -16.13 4.85
C LEU A 11 16.45 -17.62 5.18
N ALA A 12 17.66 -18.15 5.16
CA ALA A 12 17.93 -19.56 5.42
C ALA A 12 17.58 -19.98 6.86
N GLU A 13 17.77 -19.08 7.84
CA GLU A 13 17.38 -19.31 9.22
C GLU A 13 15.86 -19.25 9.40
N ILE A 14 15.20 -18.22 8.86
CA ILE A 14 13.73 -18.12 8.92
C ILE A 14 13.08 -19.32 8.24
N ASN A 15 13.53 -19.75 7.06
CA ASN A 15 12.95 -20.91 6.38
C ASN A 15 13.13 -22.23 7.14
N ARG A 16 14.12 -22.31 8.05
CA ARG A 16 14.35 -23.49 8.89
C ARG A 16 13.36 -23.56 10.05
N GLU A 17 13.04 -22.42 10.64
CA GLU A 17 12.19 -22.32 11.84
C GLU A 17 10.72 -22.07 11.49
N HIS A 18 10.48 -21.27 10.46
CA HIS A 18 9.17 -20.84 9.95
C HIS A 18 9.06 -21.12 8.44
N PRO A 19 8.93 -22.40 8.04
CA PRO A 19 8.86 -22.75 6.63
C PRO A 19 7.65 -22.13 5.95
N GLY A 20 7.86 -21.51 4.78
CA GLY A 20 6.81 -20.86 4.00
C GLY A 20 6.45 -19.44 4.47
N ALA A 21 7.14 -18.88 5.46
CA ALA A 21 6.90 -17.51 5.90
C ALA A 21 7.47 -16.47 4.92
N VAL A 22 8.63 -16.74 4.33
CA VAL A 22 9.26 -15.83 3.34
C VAL A 22 8.93 -16.30 1.93
N LEU A 23 8.33 -15.42 1.15
CA LEU A 23 7.93 -15.66 -0.23
C LEU A 23 9.05 -15.28 -1.21
N ASP A 24 9.76 -14.18 -0.93
CA ASP A 24 10.84 -13.67 -1.77
C ASP A 24 11.76 -12.73 -0.95
N THR A 25 12.93 -12.41 -1.48
CA THR A 25 13.84 -11.40 -0.92
C THR A 25 14.22 -10.38 -1.99
N SER A 26 14.53 -9.16 -1.55
CA SER A 26 15.05 -8.13 -2.46
C SER A 26 16.21 -7.40 -1.82
N PHE A 27 17.27 -7.19 -2.59
CA PHE A 27 18.39 -6.36 -2.21
C PHE A 27 18.68 -5.34 -3.33
N ASP A 28 18.33 -4.08 -3.08
CA ASP A 28 18.45 -2.98 -4.04
C ASP A 28 18.96 -1.74 -3.32
N ARG A 29 19.96 -1.04 -3.89
CA ARG A 29 20.54 0.20 -3.32
C ARG A 29 20.91 0.09 -1.84
N GLU A 30 21.61 -0.99 -1.51
CA GLU A 30 21.99 -1.35 -0.14
C GLU A 30 20.81 -1.61 0.80
N GLN A 31 19.58 -1.70 0.28
CA GLN A 31 18.38 -1.97 1.06
C GLN A 31 17.95 -3.44 0.98
N ALA A 32 18.07 -4.15 2.10
CA ALA A 32 17.54 -5.49 2.27
C ALA A 32 16.05 -5.47 2.64
N ALA A 33 15.26 -6.28 1.94
CA ALA A 33 13.87 -6.54 2.28
C ALA A 33 13.49 -8.02 2.20
N LEU A 34 12.73 -8.47 3.19
CA LEU A 34 12.03 -9.75 3.19
C LEU A 34 10.60 -9.51 2.68
N ILE A 35 10.13 -10.34 1.76
CA ILE A 35 8.74 -10.37 1.31
C ILE A 35 8.11 -11.60 1.93
N ILE A 36 7.09 -11.42 2.75
CA ILE A 36 6.53 -12.47 3.60
C ILE A 36 5.03 -12.67 3.37
N ASP A 37 4.55 -13.85 3.76
CA ASP A 37 3.14 -14.13 3.86
C ASP A 37 2.51 -13.31 5.01
N PRO A 38 1.38 -12.62 4.77
CA PRO A 38 0.76 -11.75 5.77
C PRO A 38 0.28 -12.51 7.01
N SER A 39 -0.07 -13.79 6.92
CA SER A 39 -0.45 -14.62 8.07
C SER A 39 0.72 -14.92 9.01
N LYS A 40 1.96 -14.77 8.52
CA LYS A 40 3.20 -15.08 9.25
C LYS A 40 3.93 -13.86 9.78
N VAL A 41 3.33 -12.67 9.67
CA VAL A 41 3.92 -11.39 10.12
C VAL A 41 4.36 -11.44 11.57
N VAL A 42 3.46 -11.83 12.49
CA VAL A 42 3.77 -11.85 13.93
C VAL A 42 4.88 -12.85 14.23
N GLU A 43 4.84 -14.04 13.62
CA GLU A 43 5.87 -15.07 13.81
C GLU A 43 7.26 -14.57 13.36
N VAL A 44 7.36 -14.00 12.16
CA VAL A 44 8.62 -13.50 11.59
C VAL A 44 9.14 -12.31 12.39
N LEU A 45 8.29 -11.36 12.77
CA LEU A 45 8.72 -10.17 13.51
C LEU A 45 9.13 -10.52 14.94
N THR A 46 8.45 -11.46 15.60
CA THR A 46 8.86 -11.96 16.91
C THR A 46 10.23 -12.62 16.81
N TRP A 47 10.45 -13.48 15.81
CA TRP A 47 11.76 -14.12 15.59
C TRP A 47 12.86 -13.08 15.35
N LEU A 48 12.63 -12.10 14.47
CA LEU A 48 13.60 -11.03 14.18
C LEU A 48 13.94 -10.21 15.43
N LYS A 49 12.98 -10.02 16.34
CA LYS A 49 13.16 -9.27 17.58
C LYS A 49 13.92 -10.08 18.65
N GLU A 50 13.59 -11.35 18.81
CA GLU A 50 14.00 -12.17 19.96
C GLU A 50 15.21 -13.06 19.69
N THR A 51 15.47 -13.43 18.43
CA THR A 51 16.57 -14.34 18.08
C THR A 51 17.93 -13.69 18.34
N PRO A 52 18.81 -14.32 19.14
CA PRO A 52 20.16 -13.84 19.38
C PRO A 52 20.93 -13.68 18.06
N GLY A 53 21.57 -12.53 17.88
CA GLY A 53 22.23 -12.20 16.62
C GLY A 53 21.33 -11.51 15.59
N GLN A 54 20.00 -11.54 15.74
CA GLN A 54 19.08 -10.73 14.93
C GLN A 54 18.70 -9.45 15.65
N GLU A 55 18.05 -9.56 16.82
CA GLU A 55 17.80 -8.47 17.78
C GLU A 55 17.28 -7.15 17.16
N TYR A 56 16.37 -7.25 16.18
CA TYR A 56 15.67 -6.11 15.58
C TYR A 56 14.62 -5.56 16.55
N THR A 57 15.11 -4.92 17.61
CA THR A 57 14.31 -4.49 18.76
C THR A 57 13.53 -3.19 18.54
N PHE A 58 13.82 -2.45 17.48
CA PHE A 58 13.20 -1.16 17.19
C PHE A 58 12.42 -1.19 15.88
N LEU A 59 11.11 -0.98 15.97
CA LEU A 59 10.23 -0.74 14.82
C LEU A 59 10.21 0.76 14.52
N SER A 60 10.82 1.15 13.41
CA SER A 60 10.94 2.54 13.00
C SER A 60 9.64 3.05 12.39
N SER A 61 9.01 2.28 11.52
CA SER A 61 7.75 2.65 10.90
C SER A 61 6.97 1.45 10.31
N VAL A 62 5.67 1.63 10.18
CA VAL A 62 4.71 0.76 9.47
C VAL A 62 4.04 1.60 8.39
N HIS A 63 4.01 1.11 7.16
CA HIS A 63 3.42 1.82 6.02
C HIS A 63 2.59 0.90 5.14
N GLY A 64 1.45 1.39 4.68
CA GLY A 64 0.65 0.74 3.64
C GLY A 64 1.15 1.12 2.26
N ALA A 65 1.00 0.21 1.30
CA ALA A 65 1.28 0.45 -0.10
C ALA A 65 0.19 -0.19 -0.98
N ASP A 66 -0.23 0.55 -2.01
CA ASP A 66 -1.08 0.05 -3.09
C ASP A 66 -0.26 -0.01 -4.39
N HIS A 67 -0.06 -1.23 -4.89
CA HIS A 67 0.72 -1.56 -6.07
C HIS A 67 -0.12 -1.66 -7.35
N PHE A 68 -1.41 -1.29 -7.32
CA PHE A 68 -2.27 -1.35 -8.50
C PHE A 68 -1.58 -0.74 -9.75
N PRO A 69 -1.56 -1.43 -10.90
CA PRO A 69 -2.31 -2.66 -11.23
C PRO A 69 -1.58 -3.99 -10.95
N LEU A 70 -0.47 -4.00 -10.21
CA LEU A 70 0.28 -5.22 -9.92
C LEU A 70 -0.42 -6.07 -8.84
N THR A 71 -0.25 -7.39 -8.94
CA THR A 71 -0.69 -8.36 -7.93
C THR A 71 0.54 -8.97 -7.24
N PRO A 72 0.55 -9.13 -5.90
CA PRO A 72 -0.47 -8.71 -4.91
C PRO A 72 -0.65 -7.18 -4.83
N ARG A 73 -1.89 -6.72 -4.65
CA ARG A 73 -2.24 -5.29 -4.73
C ARG A 73 -1.74 -4.53 -3.50
N PHE A 74 -2.10 -4.98 -2.31
CA PHE A 74 -1.78 -4.29 -1.08
C PHE A 74 -0.47 -4.83 -0.49
N ALA A 75 0.26 -3.99 0.23
CA ALA A 75 1.33 -4.44 1.09
C ALA A 75 1.42 -3.59 2.36
N VAL A 76 1.85 -4.21 3.45
CA VAL A 76 2.27 -3.50 4.67
C VAL A 76 3.77 -3.68 4.84
N HIS A 77 4.48 -2.56 4.94
CA HIS A 77 5.93 -2.52 5.10
C HIS A 77 6.27 -2.17 6.54
N TYR A 78 7.03 -3.02 7.20
CA TYR A 78 7.60 -2.84 8.53
C TYR A 78 9.08 -2.51 8.38
N GLU A 79 9.50 -1.37 8.91
CA GLU A 79 10.90 -0.93 8.91
C GLU A 79 11.53 -1.21 10.27
N LEU A 80 12.40 -2.22 10.32
CA LEU A 80 13.07 -2.61 11.55
C LEU A 80 14.49 -2.07 11.60
N LEU A 81 14.96 -1.79 12.81
CA LEU A 81 16.31 -1.34 13.10
C LEU A 81 16.91 -2.19 14.23
N ASN A 82 18.08 -2.75 13.97
CA ASN A 82 18.99 -3.19 15.01
C ASN A 82 19.90 -2.01 15.40
N ARG A 83 19.85 -1.59 16.66
CA ARG A 83 20.59 -0.41 17.15
C ARG A 83 22.06 -0.68 17.44
N GLU A 84 22.42 -1.93 17.76
CA GLU A 84 23.80 -2.32 18.06
C GLU A 84 24.63 -2.42 16.77
N ARG A 85 24.05 -2.98 15.71
CA ARG A 85 24.70 -3.14 14.40
C ARG A 85 24.41 -1.99 13.43
N TYR A 86 23.51 -1.07 13.78
CA TYR A 86 23.02 -0.01 12.89
C TYR A 86 22.51 -0.57 11.55
N GLU A 87 21.78 -1.68 11.64
CA GLU A 87 21.25 -2.42 10.50
C GLU A 87 19.75 -2.18 10.36
N ARG A 88 19.33 -1.78 9.17
CA ARG A 88 17.91 -1.69 8.81
C ARG A 88 17.50 -2.92 8.03
N LEU A 89 16.31 -3.43 8.29
CA LEU A 89 15.71 -4.52 7.53
C LEU A 89 14.26 -4.18 7.29
N ARG A 90 13.83 -4.22 6.02
CA ARG A 90 12.44 -4.05 5.65
C ARG A 90 11.75 -5.39 5.61
N VAL A 91 10.56 -5.49 6.17
CA VAL A 91 9.69 -6.67 6.04
C VAL A 91 8.41 -6.22 5.33
N LYS A 92 8.08 -6.86 4.21
CA LYS A 92 6.92 -6.53 3.38
C LYS A 92 5.92 -7.67 3.45
N ALA A 93 4.81 -7.46 4.12
CA ALA A 93 3.66 -8.36 4.07
C ALA A 93 2.85 -8.03 2.82
N VAL A 94 2.84 -8.91 1.83
CA VAL A 94 2.11 -8.71 0.57
C VAL A 94 0.72 -9.34 0.67
N ILE A 95 -0.33 -8.57 0.39
CA ILE A 95 -1.72 -8.97 0.60
C ILE A 95 -2.44 -8.95 -0.75
N PRO A 96 -3.09 -10.06 -1.15
CA PRO A 96 -3.85 -10.08 -2.38
C PRO A 96 -5.07 -9.16 -2.30
N ASP A 97 -5.61 -8.79 -3.46
CA ASP A 97 -6.82 -7.98 -3.54
C ASP A 97 -8.03 -8.83 -3.04
N PRO A 98 -8.78 -8.37 -2.03
CA PRO A 98 -9.97 -9.09 -1.56
C PRO A 98 -11.03 -9.26 -2.66
N GLU A 99 -11.12 -8.33 -3.62
CA GLU A 99 -12.09 -8.40 -4.71
C GLU A 99 -11.66 -9.38 -5.82
N ALA A 100 -10.35 -9.55 -6.04
CA ALA A 100 -9.84 -10.51 -7.03
C ALA A 100 -10.15 -11.97 -6.69
N GLY A 101 -10.45 -12.27 -5.41
CA GLY A 101 -10.92 -13.58 -4.95
C GLY A 101 -12.42 -13.80 -5.14
N ALA A 102 -13.21 -12.74 -5.37
CA ALA A 102 -14.66 -12.79 -5.55
C ALA A 102 -15.07 -13.12 -7.00
N GLU A 103 -14.11 -13.23 -7.92
CA GLU A 103 -14.33 -13.47 -9.34
C GLU A 103 -14.56 -14.96 -9.64
N SER A 104 -15.68 -15.49 -9.13
CA SER A 104 -16.32 -16.68 -9.69
C SER A 104 -17.85 -16.57 -9.71
N VAL A 105 -18.39 -15.37 -9.93
CA VAL A 105 -19.81 -15.22 -10.33
C VAL A 105 -19.94 -14.08 -11.34
N GLY A 106 -20.11 -14.45 -12.61
CA GLY A 106 -20.87 -13.67 -13.59
C GLY A 106 -20.14 -12.48 -14.24
N ASP A 107 -19.67 -12.73 -15.46
CA ASP A 107 -19.36 -11.75 -16.50
C ASP A 107 -20.38 -10.58 -16.55
N VAL A 108 -19.92 -9.34 -16.28
CA VAL A 108 -20.58 -8.11 -16.72
C VAL A 108 -19.51 -7.09 -17.14
N PRO A 109 -19.36 -6.77 -18.44
CA PRO A 109 -18.40 -5.77 -18.87
C PRO A 109 -19.00 -4.36 -18.70
N GLY A 110 -18.26 -3.47 -18.02
CA GLY A 110 -18.49 -2.03 -18.09
C GLY A 110 -19.49 -1.48 -17.08
N ARG A 111 -19.14 -1.49 -15.80
CA ARG A 111 -19.71 -0.55 -14.83
C ARG A 111 -18.59 0.05 -14.00
N LEU A 112 -18.21 1.30 -14.30
CA LEU A 112 -17.50 2.11 -13.31
C LEU A 112 -18.42 2.20 -12.08
N PRO A 113 -17.92 1.91 -10.87
CA PRO A 113 -18.68 2.24 -9.67
C PRO A 113 -18.91 3.75 -9.68
N ALA A 114 -20.19 4.15 -9.59
CA ALA A 114 -20.54 5.52 -9.32
C ALA A 114 -19.86 5.87 -7.99
N GLY A 115 -18.92 6.82 -8.02
CA GLY A 115 -18.31 7.34 -6.80
C GLY A 115 -19.41 7.77 -5.82
N PRO A 116 -19.15 7.73 -4.50
CA PRO A 116 -20.15 8.12 -3.52
C PRO A 116 -20.66 9.52 -3.89
N GLY A 117 -21.97 9.57 -4.19
CA GLY A 117 -22.61 10.80 -4.60
C GLY A 117 -22.47 11.82 -3.48
N VAL A 118 -21.77 12.91 -3.77
CA VAL A 118 -21.76 14.09 -2.92
C VAL A 118 -23.22 14.51 -2.72
N PRO A 119 -23.77 14.52 -1.49
CA PRO A 119 -25.14 14.93 -1.30
C PRO A 119 -25.25 16.44 -1.50
N GLY A 120 -25.91 16.85 -2.59
CA GLY A 120 -26.38 18.21 -2.76
C GLY A 120 -26.04 18.84 -4.11
N THR A 121 -26.82 18.54 -5.15
CA THR A 121 -26.98 19.48 -6.27
C THR A 121 -28.39 19.32 -6.86
N PRO A 122 -29.25 20.35 -6.83
CA PRO A 122 -30.53 20.30 -7.54
C PRO A 122 -30.31 20.39 -9.06
N PRO A 123 -31.20 19.80 -9.89
CA PRO A 123 -31.01 19.74 -11.33
C PRO A 123 -31.30 21.10 -11.98
N THR A 124 -30.31 21.67 -12.67
CA THR A 124 -30.53 22.78 -13.60
C THR A 124 -30.65 22.24 -15.02
N ASP A 125 -31.87 22.27 -15.52
CA ASP A 125 -32.21 22.07 -16.92
C ASP A 125 -31.71 23.26 -17.75
N SER A 126 -30.87 23.03 -18.76
CA SER A 126 -30.76 23.93 -19.92
C SER A 126 -29.97 23.32 -21.07
N THR A 127 -30.75 22.89 -22.07
CA THR A 127 -30.57 23.09 -23.52
C THR A 127 -29.18 23.46 -24.07
N ALA A 128 -28.77 22.59 -24.99
CA ALA A 128 -27.72 22.70 -26.01
C ALA A 128 -27.47 24.10 -26.60
N VAL A 129 -26.18 24.41 -26.82
CA VAL A 129 -25.70 25.16 -27.99
C VAL A 129 -24.40 24.53 -28.49
N SER A 130 -24.40 24.27 -29.81
CA SER A 130 -23.33 23.69 -30.61
C SER A 130 -22.30 24.74 -31.03
N GLY A 131 -21.02 24.37 -31.17
CA GLY A 131 -19.97 25.25 -31.68
C GLY A 131 -18.68 24.51 -32.01
N ASN A 132 -18.44 24.29 -33.30
CA ASN A 132 -17.28 23.64 -33.92
C ASN A 132 -15.94 24.35 -33.69
N GLY A 133 -14.82 23.62 -33.86
CA GLY A 133 -13.54 24.25 -34.25
C GLY A 133 -12.25 23.45 -34.03
N SER A 134 -11.94 22.54 -34.95
CA SER A 134 -10.62 22.29 -35.57
C SER A 134 -9.30 22.42 -34.77
N GLY A 135 -8.59 21.28 -34.67
CA GLY A 135 -7.24 21.07 -35.21
C GLY A 135 -6.03 21.66 -34.47
N GLN A 136 -5.15 20.78 -33.96
CA GLN A 136 -3.73 20.72 -34.36
C GLN A 136 -2.98 19.58 -33.65
N THR A 137 -2.28 18.80 -34.47
CA THR A 137 -1.26 17.80 -34.12
C THR A 137 0.09 18.48 -33.93
N SER A 138 0.89 18.03 -32.97
CA SER A 138 2.34 18.27 -33.00
C SER A 138 3.08 17.09 -32.38
N GLU A 139 3.94 16.51 -33.22
CA GLU A 139 4.90 15.44 -32.97
C GLU A 139 5.96 15.87 -31.95
N ALA A 140 6.33 14.96 -31.05
CA ALA A 140 7.52 15.08 -30.21
C ALA A 140 8.67 14.30 -30.84
N VAL A 141 9.69 15.04 -31.29
CA VAL A 141 10.96 14.56 -31.84
C VAL A 141 11.82 13.95 -30.75
N ALA A 142 12.22 12.68 -30.93
CA ALA A 142 13.22 11.99 -30.13
C ALA A 142 14.64 12.45 -30.52
N VAL A 143 15.43 12.88 -29.54
CA VAL A 143 16.88 13.11 -29.68
C VAL A 143 17.61 12.13 -28.77
N GLY A 144 18.27 11.15 -29.38
CA GLY A 144 19.15 10.20 -28.70
C GLY A 144 20.50 10.81 -28.36
N GLY A 145 20.94 10.61 -27.11
CA GLY A 145 22.32 10.84 -26.66
C GLY A 145 22.98 9.50 -26.28
N PRO A 146 24.29 9.31 -26.56
CA PRO A 146 24.94 8.02 -26.40
C PRO A 146 25.28 7.72 -24.93
N GLY A 147 24.80 6.57 -24.45
CA GLY A 147 25.08 6.04 -23.12
C GLY A 147 26.50 5.51 -23.00
N GLY A 148 27.28 6.12 -22.10
CA GLY A 148 28.55 5.61 -21.63
C GLY A 148 28.35 4.48 -20.62
N THR A 149 28.99 3.35 -20.87
CA THR A 149 29.14 2.20 -19.98
C THR A 149 29.89 2.58 -18.72
N LEU A 150 29.29 2.40 -17.53
CA LEU A 150 29.99 2.42 -16.25
C LEU A 150 29.61 1.21 -15.40
N GLY A 151 30.66 0.45 -15.06
CA GLY A 151 30.86 -0.37 -13.86
C GLY A 151 29.66 -1.11 -13.26
N GLY A 152 29.68 -2.44 -13.38
CA GLY A 152 28.85 -3.30 -12.54
C GLY A 152 29.25 -3.17 -11.06
N THR A 153 28.32 -2.68 -10.24
CA THR A 153 28.32 -2.81 -8.79
C THR A 153 28.03 -4.25 -8.39
N PRO A 154 28.61 -4.77 -7.29
CA PRO A 154 28.33 -6.12 -6.83
C PRO A 154 26.92 -6.18 -6.22
N GLY A 155 26.06 -7.05 -6.77
CA GLY A 155 24.98 -7.68 -6.01
C GLY A 155 23.60 -7.01 -5.99
N GLU A 156 23.14 -6.37 -7.07
CA GLU A 156 21.72 -6.01 -7.18
C GLU A 156 20.87 -7.27 -7.45
N VAL A 157 20.17 -7.75 -6.42
CA VAL A 157 19.22 -8.86 -6.53
C VAL A 157 17.82 -8.24 -6.54
N ARG A 158 17.34 -7.94 -7.74
CA ARG A 158 15.93 -7.54 -7.94
C ARG A 158 15.04 -8.79 -7.81
N PRO A 159 13.86 -8.65 -7.20
CA PRO A 159 12.92 -9.77 -7.03
C PRO A 159 12.59 -10.38 -8.40
N THR A 160 12.76 -11.70 -8.52
CA THR A 160 12.53 -12.45 -9.76
C THR A 160 11.05 -12.79 -9.89
N GLY A 161 10.25 -11.82 -10.32
CA GLY A 161 8.80 -11.98 -10.58
C GLY A 161 7.91 -11.52 -9.42
N SER A 162 6.60 -11.39 -9.68
CA SER A 162 5.62 -11.10 -8.62
C SER A 162 5.60 -12.26 -7.63
N PRO A 163 5.72 -12.02 -6.31
CA PRO A 163 5.60 -13.07 -5.32
C PRO A 163 4.21 -13.71 -5.45
N THR A 164 4.17 -15.02 -5.72
CA THR A 164 2.90 -15.75 -5.85
C THR A 164 2.40 -16.08 -4.44
N VAL A 165 1.51 -15.26 -3.90
CA VAL A 165 0.78 -15.57 -2.67
C VAL A 165 -0.22 -16.67 -2.99
N THR A 166 -0.07 -17.86 -2.40
CA THR A 166 -0.92 -19.04 -2.65
C THR A 166 -2.07 -19.17 -1.64
N ALA A 167 -1.98 -18.47 -0.50
CA ALA A 167 -3.01 -18.50 0.54
C ALA A 167 -4.19 -17.56 0.22
N PRO A 168 -5.45 -17.95 0.54
CA PRO A 168 -6.56 -17.00 0.46
C PRO A 168 -6.27 -15.83 1.39
N ALA A 169 -6.39 -14.59 0.87
CA ALA A 169 -6.30 -13.40 1.71
C ALA A 169 -7.23 -13.56 2.92
N ALA A 170 -6.74 -13.24 4.11
CA ALA A 170 -7.65 -12.96 5.20
C ALA A 170 -8.45 -11.71 4.81
N VAL A 171 -9.77 -11.84 4.72
CA VAL A 171 -10.69 -10.76 4.32
C VAL A 171 -11.70 -10.57 5.44
N MET A 172 -12.02 -9.32 5.73
CA MET A 172 -13.07 -8.94 6.66
C MET A 172 -14.09 -8.06 5.95
N GLU A 173 -15.37 -8.34 6.16
CA GLU A 173 -16.46 -7.50 5.65
C GLU A 173 -16.78 -6.40 6.68
N ILE A 174 -16.64 -5.14 6.29
CA ILE A 174 -16.99 -3.96 7.10
C ILE A 174 -17.88 -3.07 6.24
N ASP A 175 -19.08 -2.75 6.73
CA ASP A 175 -20.07 -1.90 6.04
C ASP A 175 -20.39 -2.34 4.59
N GLY A 176 -20.26 -3.63 4.29
CA GLY A 176 -20.49 -4.21 2.97
C GLY A 176 -19.29 -4.14 2.01
N GLU A 177 -18.14 -3.65 2.46
CA GLU A 177 -16.88 -3.69 1.72
C GLU A 177 -15.98 -4.84 2.21
N LEU A 178 -15.36 -5.56 1.27
CA LEU A 178 -14.36 -6.58 1.58
C LEU A 178 -12.99 -5.93 1.74
N LEU A 179 -12.43 -6.00 2.94
CA LEU A 179 -11.16 -5.37 3.29
C LEU A 179 -10.07 -6.41 3.55
N PRO A 180 -8.81 -6.14 3.11
CA PRO A 180 -7.68 -7.01 3.40
C PRO A 180 -7.32 -6.99 4.89
N VAL A 181 -7.00 -8.13 5.46
CA VAL A 181 -6.69 -8.31 6.89
C VAL A 181 -5.25 -8.77 7.09
N VAL A 182 -4.59 -8.22 8.11
CA VAL A 182 -3.26 -8.62 8.59
C VAL A 182 -3.29 -8.70 10.12
N PRO A 183 -2.57 -9.62 10.77
CA PRO A 183 -2.41 -9.59 12.22
C PRO A 183 -1.71 -8.31 12.70
N SER A 184 -2.23 -7.70 13.78
CA SER A 184 -1.63 -6.56 14.45
C SER A 184 -0.31 -6.93 15.14
N VAL A 185 0.63 -5.99 15.21
CA VAL A 185 1.93 -6.16 15.87
C VAL A 185 2.08 -5.24 17.09
N VAL A 186 1.00 -4.58 17.53
CA VAL A 186 1.00 -3.65 18.67
C VAL A 186 1.51 -4.29 19.96
N ASP A 187 1.15 -5.55 20.23
CA ASP A 187 1.63 -6.28 21.41
C ASP A 187 3.16 -6.47 21.40
N LEU A 188 3.74 -6.63 20.21
CA LEU A 188 5.18 -6.82 20.03
C LEU A 188 5.94 -5.49 19.99
N PHE A 189 5.33 -4.48 19.38
CA PHE A 189 5.85 -3.13 19.22
C PHE A 189 4.75 -2.10 19.53
N PRO A 190 4.70 -1.55 20.74
CA PRO A 190 3.68 -0.55 21.12
C PRO A 190 3.71 0.72 20.25
N THR A 191 4.82 0.98 19.54
CA THR A 191 4.94 2.09 18.59
C THR A 191 4.10 1.90 17.33
N ALA A 192 3.59 0.69 17.07
CA ALA A 192 2.80 0.37 15.89
C ALA A 192 1.37 0.90 15.95
N ASP A 193 0.80 1.17 17.12
CA ASP A 193 -0.62 1.58 17.32
C ASP A 193 -1.06 2.68 16.34
N PHE A 194 -0.41 3.85 16.41
CA PHE A 194 -0.74 4.96 15.53
C PHE A 194 -0.49 4.70 14.05
N GLN A 195 0.51 3.87 13.74
CA GLN A 195 0.92 3.61 12.36
C GLN A 195 -0.02 2.59 11.69
N GLU A 196 -0.46 1.56 12.41
CA GLU A 196 -1.49 0.62 11.96
C GLU A 196 -2.82 1.34 11.72
N ARG A 197 -3.19 2.29 12.60
CA ARG A 197 -4.37 3.13 12.42
C ARG A 197 -4.29 4.05 11.20
N GLU A 198 -3.13 4.64 10.92
CA GLU A 198 -2.90 5.44 9.71
C GLU A 198 -3.07 4.57 8.45
N VAL A 199 -2.52 3.36 8.46
CA VAL A 199 -2.62 2.42 7.34
C VAL A 199 -4.07 1.98 7.12
N TYR A 200 -4.81 1.74 8.20
CA TYR A 200 -6.26 1.52 8.11
C TYR A 200 -6.96 2.72 7.49
N ASP A 201 -6.73 3.94 7.99
CA ASP A 201 -7.42 5.16 7.54
C ASP A 201 -7.19 5.50 6.06
N PHE A 202 -6.01 5.18 5.52
CA PHE A 202 -5.66 5.53 4.14
C PHE A 202 -5.88 4.42 3.11
N PHE A 203 -5.63 3.17 3.48
CA PHE A 203 -5.67 2.02 2.56
C PHE A 203 -6.79 1.04 2.89
N GLY A 204 -7.47 1.16 4.04
CA GLY A 204 -8.50 0.22 4.48
C GLY A 204 -7.95 -1.17 4.76
N ILE A 205 -6.70 -1.29 5.22
CA ILE A 205 -6.13 -2.56 5.66
C ILE A 205 -6.49 -2.75 7.13
N VAL A 206 -7.17 -3.86 7.45
CA VAL A 206 -7.63 -4.16 8.80
C VAL A 206 -6.54 -4.92 9.56
N PHE A 207 -6.26 -4.47 10.78
CA PHE A 207 -5.31 -5.12 11.68
C PHE A 207 -6.05 -5.94 12.75
N ASP A 208 -6.03 -7.26 12.62
CA ASP A 208 -6.67 -8.17 13.57
C ASP A 208 -5.92 -8.20 14.90
N GLY A 209 -6.63 -8.01 16.01
CA GLY A 209 -6.05 -7.90 17.36
C GLY A 209 -5.61 -6.49 17.78
N HIS A 210 -5.79 -5.46 16.95
CA HIS A 210 -5.44 -4.08 17.33
C HIS A 210 -6.40 -3.54 18.43
N PRO A 211 -5.91 -2.85 19.49
CA PRO A 211 -6.73 -2.42 20.62
C PRO A 211 -7.75 -1.33 20.29
N ASP A 212 -7.43 -0.39 19.40
CA ASP A 212 -8.30 0.72 18.99
C ASP A 212 -8.20 1.03 17.50
N LEU A 213 -8.72 0.14 16.64
CA LEU A 213 -8.64 0.32 15.18
C LEU A 213 -9.75 1.28 14.69
N ARG A 214 -9.51 2.57 14.88
CA ARG A 214 -10.35 3.66 14.36
C ARG A 214 -9.52 4.63 13.53
N ARG A 215 -10.20 5.33 12.61
CA ARG A 215 -9.64 6.42 11.81
C ARG A 215 -9.00 7.49 12.71
N ILE A 216 -7.99 8.16 12.20
CA ILE A 216 -7.18 9.10 13.00
C ILE A 216 -6.86 10.40 12.27
N LEU A 217 -6.71 10.37 10.95
CA LEU A 217 -6.39 11.54 10.12
C LEU A 217 -7.62 12.04 9.38
N MET A 218 -8.47 11.14 8.88
CA MET A 218 -9.68 11.51 8.16
C MET A 218 -10.86 11.76 9.11
N PRO A 219 -11.82 12.62 8.73
CA PRO A 219 -13.08 12.77 9.46
C PRO A 219 -13.81 11.43 9.66
N GLU A 220 -14.56 11.32 10.75
CA GLU A 220 -15.29 10.09 11.13
C GLU A 220 -16.35 9.68 10.09
N ASP A 221 -16.87 10.64 9.33
CA ASP A 221 -17.88 10.48 8.29
C ASP A 221 -17.29 10.31 6.87
N TYR A 222 -15.97 10.26 6.73
CA TYR A 222 -15.33 10.13 5.43
C TYR A 222 -15.64 8.76 4.80
N VAL A 223 -16.01 8.72 3.52
CA VAL A 223 -16.35 7.48 2.81
C VAL A 223 -15.21 7.08 1.88
N GLY A 224 -14.73 5.84 2.01
CA GLY A 224 -13.65 5.28 1.20
C GLY A 224 -12.24 5.52 1.77
N TRP A 225 -11.24 5.32 0.90
CA TRP A 225 -9.82 5.17 1.27
C TRP A 225 -8.92 6.02 0.34
N PRO A 226 -8.47 7.21 0.80
CA PRO A 226 -7.93 8.23 -0.10
C PRO A 226 -6.64 7.86 -0.84
N GLN A 227 -5.80 6.98 -0.27
CA GLN A 227 -4.51 6.62 -0.87
C GLN A 227 -4.58 5.38 -1.77
N ARG A 228 -5.76 4.77 -1.96
CA ARG A 228 -5.91 3.73 -2.97
C ARG A 228 -5.87 4.33 -4.37
N ARG A 229 -5.21 3.67 -5.31
CA ARG A 229 -4.99 4.21 -6.66
C ARG A 229 -6.24 4.26 -7.54
N ASP A 230 -7.27 3.50 -7.17
CA ASP A 230 -8.61 3.51 -7.78
C ASP A 230 -9.51 4.62 -7.21
N PHE A 231 -9.13 5.22 -6.08
CA PHE A 231 -9.87 6.32 -5.51
C PHE A 231 -9.75 7.56 -6.42
N PRO A 232 -10.87 8.18 -6.83
CA PRO A 232 -10.82 9.33 -7.71
C PRO A 232 -10.07 10.47 -7.04
N VAL A 233 -9.08 11.04 -7.74
CA VAL A 233 -8.39 12.23 -7.26
C VAL A 233 -9.41 13.38 -7.27
N GLY A 234 -10.01 13.63 -6.11
CA GLY A 234 -10.85 14.78 -5.88
C GLY A 234 -9.99 16.04 -5.75
N GLY A 235 -10.47 17.15 -6.32
CA GLY A 235 -10.02 18.48 -5.96
C GLY A 235 -11.18 19.19 -5.31
N GLU A 236 -11.01 19.68 -4.09
CA GLU A 236 -11.94 20.67 -3.55
C GLU A 236 -11.61 22.01 -4.24
N PRO A 237 -12.59 22.66 -4.90
CA PRO A 237 -12.33 23.96 -5.49
C PRO A 237 -11.95 24.93 -4.36
N VAL A 238 -10.74 25.48 -4.44
CA VAL A 238 -10.32 26.54 -3.51
C VAL A 238 -11.22 27.74 -3.75
N ILE A 239 -12.08 28.03 -2.77
CA ILE A 239 -12.94 29.21 -2.81
C ILE A 239 -12.05 30.43 -2.55
N PHE A 240 -11.65 31.13 -3.62
CA PHE A 240 -11.10 32.47 -3.48
C PHE A 240 -12.23 33.48 -3.24
N THR A 241 -11.92 34.66 -2.68
CA THR A 241 -12.90 35.73 -2.45
C THR A 241 -13.70 36.13 -3.69
N ARG A 242 -13.16 35.91 -4.90
CA ARG A 242 -13.88 36.13 -6.16
C ARG A 242 -14.89 35.03 -6.52
N ASP A 243 -14.69 33.82 -5.99
CA ASP A 243 -15.48 32.62 -6.30
C ASP A 243 -16.64 32.41 -5.30
N GLU A 244 -16.64 33.15 -4.17
CA GLU A 244 -17.72 33.19 -3.16
C GLU A 244 -19.10 33.52 -3.73
N VAL A 245 -19.15 34.31 -4.81
CA VAL A 245 -20.42 34.70 -5.48
C VAL A 245 -21.04 33.52 -6.24
N THR A 246 -20.21 32.56 -6.67
CA THR A 246 -20.63 31.44 -7.54
C THR A 246 -20.80 30.14 -6.78
N ASN A 247 -20.13 30.00 -5.64
CA ASN A 247 -20.26 28.84 -4.75
C ASN A 247 -20.37 29.32 -3.30
N PRO A 248 -21.56 29.76 -2.86
CA PRO A 248 -21.75 30.12 -1.45
C PRO A 248 -21.47 28.88 -0.60
N GLY A 249 -20.62 29.03 0.41
CA GLY A 249 -20.34 27.95 1.36
C GLY A 249 -21.63 27.42 2.02
N TRP A 250 -21.52 26.29 2.69
CA TRP A 250 -22.60 25.48 3.29
C TRP A 250 -23.49 26.19 4.35
N TRP A 251 -23.37 27.50 4.52
CA TRP A 251 -24.14 28.35 5.45
C TRP A 251 -25.19 29.25 4.75
N GLN A 252 -25.62 28.89 3.55
CA GLN A 252 -26.80 29.44 2.85
C GLN A 252 -27.78 28.34 2.47
#